data_AF-A0A3C1YGH7-F1
#
_entry.id   AF-A0A3C1YGH7-F1
#
_cell.length_a   1.000
_cell.length_b   1.000
_cell.length_c   1.000
_cell.angle_alpha   90.00
_cell.angle_beta   90.00
_cell.angle_gamma   90.00
#
_symmetry.space_group_name_H-M   'P 1'
#
loop_
_entity.id
_entity.type
_entity.pdbx_description
1 polymer ?
#
loop_
_entity_poly.entity_id
_entity_poly.type
_entity_poly.pdbx_seq_one_letter_code
_entity_poly.pdbx_strand_id
1 'polypeptide(L)' 'MSTDEFASESEEYVSEVISSHVIKCPVCDGAQAVVLVWNDGDVDLICIGCRHKERFSMD' A
#
# COMPACT_ATOMS: atom_id res chain seq x y z
N MET A 1 21.53 5.80 40.83
CA MET A 1 21.17 4.47 40.31
C MET A 1 19.65 4.48 40.21
N SER A 2 19.13 4.82 39.03
CA SER A 2 18.59 3.88 38.01
C SER A 2 17.20 3.42 38.48
N THR A 3 16.10 3.66 37.77
CA THR A 3 15.90 3.39 36.34
C THR A 3 14.74 4.20 35.78
N ASP A 4 14.95 4.78 34.60
CA ASP A 4 13.91 5.18 33.64
C ASP A 4 12.85 4.08 33.51
N GLU A 5 11.59 4.44 33.80
CA GLU A 5 10.45 3.62 33.43
C GLU A 5 10.19 3.80 31.93
N PHE A 6 10.38 2.69 31.22
CA PHE A 6 10.16 2.50 29.80
C PHE A 6 8.81 3.07 29.35
N ALA A 7 8.86 3.97 28.36
CA ALA A 7 7.72 4.32 27.54
C ALA A 7 7.18 3.04 26.88
N SER A 8 5.97 2.61 27.23
CA SER A 8 5.23 1.68 26.38
C SER A 8 4.61 2.50 25.24
N GLU A 9 5.41 2.79 24.22
CA GLU A 9 4.86 3.20 22.94
C GLU A 9 4.01 2.02 22.43
N SER A 10 2.69 2.19 22.48
CA SER A 10 1.82 1.52 21.53
C SER A 10 2.23 2.03 20.15
N GLU A 11 3.18 1.36 19.50
CA GLU A 11 3.54 1.61 18.11
C GLU A 11 2.29 1.35 17.27
N GLU A 12 1.52 2.40 16.97
CA GLU A 12 0.46 2.35 15.97
C GLU A 12 1.12 1.95 14.66
N TYR A 13 0.84 0.72 14.19
CA TYR A 13 1.36 0.26 12.92
C TYR A 13 0.76 1.12 11.82
N VAL A 14 1.57 2.04 11.27
CA VAL A 14 1.15 2.92 10.18
C VAL A 14 1.32 2.17 8.87
N SER A 15 0.21 1.98 8.15
CA SER A 15 0.24 1.45 6.79
C SER A 15 0.91 2.46 5.86
N GLU A 16 2.00 2.04 5.22
CA GLU A 16 2.80 2.86 4.32
C GLU A 16 3.06 2.13 2.99
N VAL A 17 3.14 2.89 1.90
CA VAL A 17 3.48 2.35 0.58
C VAL A 17 4.99 2.09 0.53
N ILE A 18 5.37 0.82 0.40
CA ILE A 18 6.77 0.37 0.33
C ILE A 18 7.27 0.21 -1.10
N SER A 19 6.37 0.08 -2.07
CA SER A 19 6.74 -0.02 -3.48
C SER A 19 5.64 0.47 -4.40
N SER A 20 6.03 0.95 -5.59
CA SER A 20 5.07 1.35 -6.63
C SER A 20 5.56 0.99 -8.03
N HIS A 21 4.64 0.60 -8.90
CA HIS A 21 4.92 0.19 -10.28
C HIS A 21 3.89 0.78 -11.23
N VAL A 22 4.30 1.15 -12.44
CA VAL A 22 3.39 1.56 -13.51
C VAL A 22 3.26 0.42 -14.51
N ILE A 23 2.03 -0.02 -14.75
CA ILE A 23 1.69 -1.08 -15.69
C ILE A 23 0.64 -0.60 -16.69
N LYS A 24 0.36 -1.41 -17.72
CA LYS A 24 -0.84 -1.22 -18.53
C LYS A 24 -2.05 -1.70 -17.72
N CYS A 25 -3.11 -0.91 -17.74
CA CYS A 25 -4.36 -1.21 -17.06
C CYS A 25 -4.96 -2.51 -17.62
N PRO A 26 -5.23 -3.53 -16.77
CA PRO A 26 -5.78 -4.81 -17.25
C PRO A 26 -7.27 -4.71 -17.61
N VAL A 27 -7.95 -3.65 -17.14
CA VAL A 27 -9.40 -3.48 -17.31
C VAL A 27 -9.74 -2.65 -18.55
N CYS A 28 -8.95 -1.63 -18.87
CA CYS A 28 -9.17 -0.82 -20.07
C CYS A 28 -7.95 -0.86 -20.98
N ASP A 29 -8.23 -0.99 -22.27
CA ASP A 29 -7.20 -1.26 -23.26
C ASP A 29 -6.39 0.02 -23.54
N GLY A 30 -5.22 0.12 -22.91
CA GLY A 30 -4.19 1.10 -23.24
C GLY A 30 -3.94 2.23 -22.22
N ALA A 31 -4.73 2.36 -21.16
CA ALA A 31 -4.40 3.34 -20.11
C ALA A 31 -3.30 2.83 -19.18
N GLN A 32 -2.58 3.75 -18.54
CA GLN A 32 -1.65 3.41 -17.47
C GLN A 32 -2.40 3.16 -16.16
N ALA A 33 -1.94 2.16 -15.41
CA ALA A 33 -2.34 1.91 -14.04
C ALA A 33 -1.12 1.91 -13.12
N VAL A 34 -1.34 2.33 -11.88
CA VAL A 34 -0.34 2.34 -10.81
C VAL A 34 -0.68 1.21 -9.85
N VAL A 35 0.30 0.37 -9.55
CA VAL A 35 0.23 -0.64 -8.50
C VAL A 35 0.99 -0.12 -7.29
N LEU A 36 0.36 -0.11 -6.13
CA LEU A 36 0.97 0.29 -4.84
C LEU A 36 1.03 -0.93 -3.94
N VAL A 37 2.20 -1.23 -3.40
CA VAL A 37 2.41 -2.32 -2.43
C VAL A 37 2.60 -1.69 -1.05
N TRP A 38 1.80 -2.14 -0.09
CA TRP A 38 1.78 -1.64 1.27
C TRP A 38 2.58 -2.58 2.19
N ASN A 39 3.16 -2.03 3.27
CA ASN A 39 3.93 -2.79 4.26
C ASN A 39 3.09 -3.81 5.04
N ASP A 40 1.78 -3.61 5.11
CA ASP A 40 0.81 -4.51 5.75
C ASP A 40 0.40 -5.71 4.87
N GLY A 41 0.94 -5.80 3.65
CA GLY A 41 0.64 -6.88 2.71
C GLY A 41 -0.47 -6.58 1.71
N ASP A 42 -1.12 -5.42 1.81
CA ASP A 42 -2.09 -4.98 0.81
C ASP A 42 -1.40 -4.54 -0.48
N VAL A 43 -2.12 -4.71 -1.60
CA VAL A 43 -1.73 -4.20 -2.91
C VAL A 43 -2.92 -3.48 -3.54
N ASP A 44 -2.76 -2.21 -3.87
CA ASP A 44 -3.74 -1.45 -4.66
C ASP A 44 -3.37 -1.43 -6.14
N LEU A 45 -4.36 -1.60 -7.01
CA LEU A 45 -4.27 -1.27 -8.44
C LEU A 45 -5.20 -0.11 -8.74
N ILE A 46 -4.66 0.99 -9.28
CA ILE A 46 -5.40 2.22 -9.59
C ILE A 46 -5.13 2.60 -11.04
N CYS A 47 -6.17 2.59 -11.86
CA CYS A 47 -6.09 2.94 -13.27
C CYS A 47 -6.55 4.39 -13.52
N ILE A 48 -5.66 5.23 -14.05
CA ILE A 48 -5.93 6.67 -14.23
C ILE A 48 -6.94 6.91 -15.38
N GLY A 49 -6.93 6.03 -16.40
CA GLY A 49 -7.79 6.16 -17.57
C GLY A 49 -9.26 5.83 -17.30
N CYS A 50 -9.54 4.59 -16.85
CA CYS A 50 -10.93 4.15 -16.61
C CYS A 50 -11.40 4.34 -15.16
N ARG A 51 -10.56 4.89 -14.28
CA ARG A 51 -10.83 5.07 -12.84
C ARG A 51 -11.12 3.78 -12.08
N HIS A 52 -10.75 2.63 -12.64
CA HIS A 52 -10.82 1.37 -11.95
C HIS A 52 -9.84 1.36 -10.76
N LYS A 53 -10.33 0.95 -9.59
CA LYS A 53 -9.55 0.75 -8.38
C LYS A 53 -9.91 -0.60 -7.78
N GLU A 54 -8.89 -1.39 -7.46
CA GLU A 54 -9.03 -2.70 -6.83
C GLU A 54 -7.95 -2.85 -5.76
N ARG A 55 -8.27 -3.54 -4.67
CA ARG A 55 -7.33 -3.85 -3.59
C ARG A 55 -7.27 -5.36 -3.41
N PHE A 56 -6.06 -5.89 -3.32
CA PHE A 56 -5.76 -7.28 -3.05
C PHE A 56 -5.08 -7.37 -1.69
N SER A 57 -5.59 -8.23 -0.82
CA SER A 57 -4.93 -8.60 0.44
C SER A 57 -4.42 -10.02 0.26
N MET A 58 -3.17 -10.28 0.61
CA MET A 58 -2.62 -11.64 0.60
C MET A 58 -2.70 -12.22 2.02
N ASP A 59 -3.54 -13.25 2.20
CA ASP A 59 -3.65 -14.04 3.45
C ASP A 59 -2.36 -14.81 3.78
#